data_AF-A0AB35QFZ6-F1
#
_entry.id   AF-A0AB35QFZ6-F1
#
_cell.length_a   1.000
_cell.length_b   1.000
_cell.length_c   1.000
_cell.angle_alpha   90.00
_cell.angle_beta   90.00
_cell.angle_gamma   90.00
#
_symmetry.space_group_name_H-M   'P 1'
#
loop_
_entity.id
_entity.type
_entity.pdbx_description
1 polymer ?
#
loop_
_entity_poly.entity_id
_entity_poly.type
_entity_poly.pdbx_seq_one_letter_code
_entity_poly.pdbx_strand_id
1 'polypeptide(L)'
;MLNIYDIDNFLIKRESVIPFRSCHYFYEKKIVCTNSLIDMCVQINTITNNNYDLEQSSEFLFASAVLAVMNKDYSRQRENTIKLLFKKDEGIPVLLLNLINHISDFFKVKDNINEIIKPIDNVEIEVAHPYFKFISYLLNIDSNKKIETYVNAFKKIYGTYNNQEVLLYFYEYFHEVIKSKTRNLEGFTQFAFDNVDKNRITQTMWFFLSLYNLLRNDSKAIEYAKIFIYSDNLANTYSYDNALYSNTLRAAIRASAWDDFFYFKSIVSGKPISSSQDFLKIFEEGETKYLKERERLDHPLHPQNIQKIELENIRTDDLILLASVVSNSGEDWGVLLNESRIKYIFPSKELVYRILKNLILKDYLKISLKDFNKINDDELYDFNKLINNNRFHLNINGIVDSKVISLSLIKEEIINRNDVKESILSVWKMINIGYFYSTYEYYLAKVSDSWVDDFELNQNVIERIETIQSTARRLSFTAYSAVSATVAFHELQSTGNRHTQNTLLYNINKYLDFIENGEADYSKPRFYKAPVLTIETLLHELFNLSPETIYNENISIDQLSLE
;
A
#
# COMPACT_ATOMS: atom_id res chain seq x y z
N MET A 1 -1.04 -14.83 64.10
CA MET A 1 0.08 -15.72 64.45
C MET A 1 -0.43 -17.14 64.39
N LEU A 2 -0.10 -17.88 63.33
CA LEU A 2 -0.30 -19.33 63.31
C LEU A 2 0.95 -19.99 63.88
N ASN A 3 0.76 -20.93 64.80
CA ASN A 3 1.80 -21.61 65.54
C ASN A 3 2.33 -22.79 64.71
N ILE A 4 3.64 -23.06 64.76
CA ILE A 4 4.33 -24.09 63.93
C ILE A 4 3.74 -25.49 64.11
N TYR A 5 3.05 -25.76 65.22
CA TYR A 5 2.35 -27.04 65.45
C TYR A 5 1.19 -27.34 64.50
N ASP A 6 0.63 -26.34 63.80
CA ASP A 6 -0.48 -26.59 62.86
C ASP A 6 0.00 -27.11 61.49
N ILE A 7 1.30 -26.99 61.17
CA ILE A 7 1.91 -27.53 59.94
C ILE A 7 2.23 -29.03 60.10
N ASP A 8 2.64 -29.46 61.30
CA ASP A 8 2.95 -30.87 61.57
C ASP A 8 1.71 -31.78 61.53
N ASN A 9 0.52 -31.24 61.80
CA ASN A 9 -0.73 -32.00 61.69
C ASN A 9 -1.16 -32.29 60.24
N PHE A 10 -0.56 -31.63 59.23
CA PHE A 10 -0.83 -31.89 57.82
C PHE A 10 0.07 -32.97 57.19
N LEU A 11 1.15 -33.37 57.88
CA LEU A 11 2.12 -34.36 57.37
C LEU A 11 1.74 -35.83 57.66
N ILE A 12 0.60 -36.07 58.34
CA ILE A 12 0.15 -37.43 58.68
C ILE A 12 -1.26 -37.68 58.15
N LYS A 13 -1.39 -37.96 56.85
CA LYS A 13 -2.45 -38.85 56.33
C LYS A 13 -2.14 -39.32 54.90
N ARG A 14 -1.64 -40.58 54.84
CA ARG A 14 -1.73 -41.65 53.81
C ARG A 14 -1.64 -41.23 52.33
N GLU A 15 -0.87 -41.89 51.47
CA GLU A 15 -0.85 -43.34 51.25
C GLU A 15 0.42 -43.76 50.46
N SER A 16 0.77 -45.03 50.59
CA SER A 16 1.97 -45.69 50.06
C SER A 16 2.16 -45.56 48.54
N VAL A 17 3.31 -45.02 48.10
CA VAL A 17 3.84 -45.23 46.74
C VAL A 17 5.37 -45.41 46.78
N ILE A 18 5.78 -46.62 46.40
CA ILE A 18 7.05 -47.12 45.82
C ILE A 18 8.30 -46.22 45.96
N PRO A 19 9.41 -46.73 46.55
CA PRO A 19 10.65 -45.96 46.70
C PRO A 19 11.41 -45.92 45.37
N PHE A 20 11.44 -44.78 44.70
CA PHE A 20 12.49 -44.44 43.74
C PHE A 20 13.39 -43.36 44.33
N ARG A 21 14.69 -43.53 44.07
CA ARG A 21 15.84 -42.91 44.73
C ARG A 21 15.63 -41.42 45.01
N SER A 22 15.20 -41.14 46.23
CA SER A 22 15.45 -39.89 46.93
C SER A 22 16.93 -39.56 46.80
N CYS A 23 17.29 -38.29 46.62
CA CYS A 23 18.60 -37.81 47.03
C CYS A 23 18.77 -38.17 48.51
N HIS A 24 19.42 -39.32 48.77
CA HIS A 24 19.52 -39.99 50.08
C HIS A 24 20.09 -39.07 51.17
N TYR A 25 20.77 -37.99 50.78
CA TYR A 25 21.65 -37.24 51.65
C TYR A 25 20.96 -36.41 52.74
N PHE A 26 19.77 -35.84 52.48
CA PHE A 26 19.09 -34.96 53.45
C PHE A 26 18.01 -35.65 54.28
N TYR A 27 17.60 -36.86 53.90
CA TYR A 27 16.70 -37.69 54.70
C TYR A 27 17.47 -38.43 55.80
N GLU A 28 18.72 -38.85 55.52
CA GLU A 28 19.58 -39.54 56.49
C GLU A 28 20.29 -38.59 57.46
N LYS A 29 20.71 -37.39 57.00
CA LYS A 29 21.26 -36.35 57.87
C LYS A 29 20.14 -35.44 58.33
N LYS A 30 19.53 -35.76 59.47
CA LYS A 30 18.53 -34.95 60.20
C LYS A 30 18.75 -33.45 59.98
N ILE A 31 18.06 -32.85 59.01
CA ILE A 31 17.83 -31.40 59.03
C ILE A 31 17.02 -31.20 60.31
N VAL A 32 17.64 -30.61 61.32
CA VAL A 32 16.95 -30.32 62.57
C VAL A 32 16.04 -29.16 62.21
N CYS A 33 14.73 -29.38 62.15
CA CYS A 33 13.74 -28.32 61.96
C CYS A 33 13.99 -27.23 62.98
N THR A 34 14.72 -26.20 62.58
CA THR A 34 14.89 -24.96 63.30
C THR A 34 13.78 -24.03 62.85
N ASN A 35 13.27 -23.22 63.78
CA ASN A 35 12.02 -22.46 63.71
C ASN A 35 11.90 -21.44 62.54
N SER A 36 12.82 -21.40 61.56
CA SER A 36 12.80 -20.50 60.41
C SER A 36 13.35 -21.14 59.11
N LEU A 37 12.80 -20.73 57.95
CA LEU A 37 13.27 -21.12 56.61
C LEU A 37 14.75 -20.74 56.38
N ILE A 38 15.21 -19.64 56.97
CA ILE A 38 16.59 -19.17 56.83
C ILE A 38 17.54 -20.17 57.48
N ASP A 39 17.27 -20.57 58.72
CA ASP A 39 18.11 -21.51 59.45
C ASP A 39 18.19 -22.86 58.73
N MET A 40 17.07 -23.30 58.17
CA MET A 40 17.03 -24.50 57.32
C MET A 40 17.90 -24.35 56.06
N CYS A 41 17.80 -23.21 55.35
CA CYS A 41 18.65 -22.96 54.19
C CYS A 41 20.14 -22.86 54.57
N VAL A 42 20.47 -22.29 55.73
CA VAL A 42 21.84 -22.25 56.27
C VAL A 42 22.33 -23.67 56.56
N GLN A 43 21.50 -24.53 57.17
CA GLN A 43 21.86 -25.92 57.41
C GLN A 43 22.12 -26.67 56.10
N ILE A 44 21.22 -26.57 55.12
CA ILE A 44 21.38 -27.20 53.81
C ILE A 44 22.70 -26.77 53.16
N ASN A 45 22.98 -25.45 53.13
CA ASN A 45 24.19 -24.89 52.55
C ASN A 45 25.46 -25.34 53.30
N THR A 46 25.41 -25.40 54.64
CA THR A 46 26.55 -25.86 55.48
C THR A 46 26.86 -27.34 55.28
N ILE A 47 25.82 -28.18 55.14
CA ILE A 47 25.96 -29.63 54.95
C ILE A 47 26.52 -29.97 53.56
N THR A 48 26.26 -29.12 52.57
CA THR A 48 26.62 -29.33 51.16
C THR A 48 27.94 -28.69 50.74
N ASN A 49 28.36 -27.58 51.35
CA ASN A 49 29.69 -26.97 51.09
C ASN A 49 30.89 -27.89 51.41
N ASN A 50 30.65 -29.05 52.03
CA ASN A 50 31.65 -30.07 52.31
C ASN A 50 31.67 -31.20 51.26
N ASN A 51 30.84 -31.14 50.20
CA ASN A 51 30.76 -32.15 49.15
C ASN A 51 30.39 -31.53 47.79
N TYR A 52 31.36 -31.49 46.88
CA TYR A 52 31.26 -30.87 45.56
C TYR A 52 30.11 -31.42 44.70
N ASP A 53 29.79 -32.72 44.83
CA ASP A 53 28.70 -33.35 44.06
C ASP A 53 27.31 -32.84 44.48
N LEU A 54 27.19 -32.27 45.68
CA LEU A 54 25.93 -31.77 46.22
C LEU A 54 25.72 -30.26 46.00
N GLU A 55 26.76 -29.53 45.57
CA GLU A 55 26.69 -28.10 45.23
C GLU A 55 25.89 -27.81 43.94
N GLN A 56 25.41 -28.85 43.25
CA GLN A 56 24.50 -28.74 42.11
C GLN A 56 23.12 -29.38 42.36
N SER A 57 22.83 -29.82 43.60
CA SER A 57 21.52 -30.38 43.96
C SER A 57 20.43 -29.32 43.96
N SER A 58 19.19 -29.73 43.69
CA SER A 58 18.02 -28.84 43.72
C SER A 58 17.79 -28.19 45.09
N GLU A 59 18.03 -28.93 46.18
CA GLU A 59 17.94 -28.41 47.54
C GLU A 59 19.00 -27.33 47.81
N PHE A 60 20.24 -27.55 47.38
CA PHE A 60 21.31 -26.56 47.51
C PHE A 60 21.04 -25.31 46.70
N LEU A 61 20.68 -25.46 45.42
CA LEU A 61 20.41 -24.33 44.53
C LEU A 61 19.24 -23.48 45.07
N PHE A 62 18.18 -24.12 45.59
CA PHE A 62 17.09 -23.42 46.25
C PHE A 62 17.55 -22.68 47.52
N ALA A 63 18.21 -23.38 48.45
CA ALA A 63 18.68 -22.80 49.70
C ALA A 63 19.66 -21.65 49.46
N SER A 64 20.58 -21.82 48.52
CA SER A 64 21.55 -20.81 48.13
C SER A 64 20.86 -19.60 47.46
N ALA A 65 19.82 -19.81 46.65
CA ALA A 65 19.01 -18.71 46.11
C ALA A 65 18.30 -17.91 47.21
N VAL A 66 17.64 -18.58 48.16
CA VAL A 66 16.94 -17.92 49.28
C VAL A 66 17.92 -17.13 50.16
N LEU A 67 19.06 -17.71 50.52
CA LEU A 67 20.10 -17.02 51.31
C LEU A 67 20.70 -15.85 50.55
N ALA A 68 20.88 -15.96 49.23
CA ALA A 68 21.36 -14.87 48.41
C ALA A 68 20.38 -13.67 48.40
N VAL A 69 19.06 -13.92 48.44
CA VAL A 69 18.07 -12.85 48.69
C VAL A 69 18.29 -12.18 50.04
N MET A 70 18.54 -12.98 51.10
CA MET A 70 18.77 -12.43 52.45
C MET A 70 20.01 -11.55 52.52
N ASN A 71 21.07 -11.96 51.82
CA ASN A 71 22.35 -11.27 51.76
C ASN A 71 22.40 -10.14 50.71
N LYS A 72 21.27 -9.86 50.01
CA LYS A 72 21.19 -8.90 48.90
C LYS A 72 22.14 -9.21 47.73
N ASP A 73 22.57 -10.46 47.59
CA ASP A 73 23.35 -10.96 46.45
C ASP A 73 22.40 -11.45 45.34
N TYR A 74 21.78 -10.49 44.66
CA TYR A 74 20.79 -10.80 43.62
C TYR A 74 21.41 -11.47 42.38
N SER A 75 22.74 -11.37 42.17
CA SER A 75 23.40 -12.04 41.05
C SER A 75 23.44 -13.55 41.27
N ARG A 76 23.95 -13.98 42.44
CA ARG A 76 23.99 -15.39 42.82
C ARG A 76 22.59 -15.99 42.95
N GLN A 77 21.64 -15.20 43.46
CA GLN A 77 20.23 -15.60 43.51
C GLN A 77 19.72 -15.98 42.13
N ARG A 78 19.82 -15.07 41.14
CA ARG A 78 19.33 -15.34 39.77
C ARG A 78 20.01 -16.54 39.15
N GLU A 79 21.34 -16.63 39.25
CA GLU A 79 22.08 -17.75 38.67
C GLU A 79 21.59 -19.10 39.23
N ASN A 80 21.42 -19.22 40.54
CA ASN A 80 20.94 -20.44 41.18
C ASN A 80 19.48 -20.76 40.82
N THR A 81 18.60 -19.74 40.78
CA THR A 81 17.20 -19.96 40.42
C THR A 81 17.05 -20.37 38.96
N ILE A 82 17.85 -19.83 38.04
CA ILE A 82 17.87 -20.28 36.64
C ILE A 82 18.40 -21.71 36.52
N LYS A 83 19.47 -22.07 37.25
CA LYS A 83 20.00 -23.45 37.26
C LYS A 83 18.96 -24.48 37.71
N LEU A 84 18.09 -24.13 38.67
CA LEU A 84 16.98 -24.99 39.08
C LEU A 84 16.06 -25.37 37.91
N LEU A 85 15.81 -24.47 36.96
CA LEU A 85 14.94 -24.78 35.83
C LEU A 85 15.45 -25.97 34.99
N PHE A 86 16.77 -26.11 34.87
CA PHE A 86 17.41 -27.21 34.16
C PHE A 86 17.42 -28.53 34.94
N LYS A 87 16.88 -28.53 36.16
CA LYS A 87 16.67 -29.69 37.02
C LYS A 87 15.23 -30.19 37.00
N LYS A 88 14.39 -29.71 36.07
CA LYS A 88 12.95 -30.05 35.98
C LYS A 88 12.67 -31.55 35.87
N ASP A 89 13.58 -32.30 35.24
CA ASP A 89 13.42 -33.73 35.00
C ASP A 89 13.88 -34.57 36.21
N GLU A 90 14.51 -33.91 37.20
CA GLU A 90 14.79 -34.52 38.50
C GLU A 90 13.53 -34.42 39.37
N GLY A 91 13.15 -35.52 40.02
CA GLY A 91 12.02 -35.52 40.93
C GLY A 91 12.19 -34.45 42.01
N ILE A 92 11.22 -33.55 42.16
CA ILE A 92 11.29 -32.48 43.15
C ILE A 92 11.13 -33.08 44.55
N PRO A 93 12.10 -32.89 45.46
CA PRO A 93 11.96 -33.34 46.84
C PRO A 93 10.69 -32.76 47.46
N VAL A 94 9.88 -33.60 48.14
CA VAL A 94 8.61 -33.19 48.78
C VAL A 94 8.80 -31.97 49.69
N LEU A 95 9.91 -31.94 50.41
CA LEU A 95 10.29 -30.82 51.27
C LEU A 95 10.44 -29.52 50.47
N LEU A 96 11.16 -29.56 49.35
CA LEU A 96 11.35 -28.41 48.45
C LEU A 96 10.04 -27.96 47.81
N LEU A 97 9.19 -28.91 47.40
CA LEU A 97 7.88 -28.63 46.83
C LEU A 97 6.99 -27.87 47.82
N ASN A 98 6.92 -28.34 49.07
CA ASN A 98 6.16 -27.68 50.14
C ASN A 98 6.71 -26.27 50.41
N LEU A 99 8.04 -26.12 50.46
CA LEU A 99 8.67 -24.82 50.67
C LEU A 99 8.36 -23.81 49.56
N ILE A 100 8.38 -24.23 48.29
CA ILE A 100 8.02 -23.37 47.16
C ILE A 100 6.56 -22.95 47.24
N ASN A 101 5.64 -23.87 47.56
CA ASN A 101 4.21 -23.58 47.63
C ASN A 101 3.84 -22.62 48.78
N HIS A 102 4.61 -22.60 49.87
CA HIS A 102 4.39 -21.73 51.02
C HIS A 102 5.34 -20.52 51.09
N ILE A 103 6.15 -20.29 50.05
CA ILE A 103 7.21 -19.29 50.09
C ILE A 103 6.69 -17.86 50.23
N SER A 104 5.48 -17.58 49.72
CA SER A 104 4.85 -16.26 49.85
C SER A 104 4.58 -15.88 51.30
N ASP A 105 4.24 -16.86 52.14
CA ASP A 105 3.93 -16.62 53.55
C ASP A 105 5.18 -16.28 54.35
N PHE A 106 6.33 -16.82 53.94
CA PHE A 106 7.62 -16.47 54.50
C PHE A 106 8.04 -15.03 54.18
N PHE A 107 7.88 -14.57 52.94
CA PHE A 107 8.28 -13.21 52.56
C PHE A 107 7.34 -12.12 53.09
N LYS A 108 6.05 -12.42 53.32
CA LYS A 108 5.12 -11.52 54.04
C LYS A 108 5.62 -11.12 55.44
N VAL A 109 6.31 -12.03 56.14
CA VAL A 109 6.77 -11.83 57.52
C VAL A 109 8.01 -10.95 57.60
N LYS A 110 8.85 -10.90 56.55
CA LYS A 110 10.15 -10.23 56.60
C LYS A 110 10.07 -8.70 56.43
N ASP A 111 9.17 -8.21 55.57
CA ASP A 111 9.20 -6.78 55.19
C ASP A 111 8.11 -5.91 55.85
N ASN A 112 7.28 -6.46 56.77
CA ASN A 112 6.10 -5.75 57.33
C ASN A 112 5.19 -5.15 56.23
N ILE A 113 5.21 -5.73 55.03
CA ILE A 113 4.39 -5.30 53.91
C ILE A 113 3.02 -5.97 54.07
N ASN A 114 2.06 -5.23 54.61
CA ASN A 114 0.64 -5.61 54.65
C ASN A 114 -0.01 -5.66 53.24
N GLU A 115 0.74 -5.35 52.19
CA GLU A 115 0.30 -5.58 50.82
C GLU A 115 0.54 -7.05 50.48
N ILE A 116 -0.55 -7.79 50.41
CA ILE A 116 -0.63 -9.12 49.80
C ILE A 116 0.24 -9.10 48.54
N ILE A 117 1.29 -9.92 48.51
CA ILE A 117 2.02 -10.26 47.28
C ILE A 117 0.96 -10.82 46.33
N LYS A 118 0.37 -9.94 45.51
CA LYS A 118 -0.59 -10.37 44.50
C LYS A 118 0.21 -11.18 43.48
N PRO A 119 -0.28 -12.37 43.09
CA PRO A 119 0.24 -13.05 41.92
C PRO A 119 0.37 -12.05 40.78
N ILE A 120 1.38 -12.20 39.91
CA ILE A 120 1.40 -11.41 38.68
C ILE A 120 0.13 -11.80 37.94
N ASP A 121 -0.81 -10.86 37.79
CA ASP A 121 -1.98 -11.06 36.93
C ASP A 121 -1.46 -11.49 35.54
N ASN A 122 -2.01 -12.59 35.02
CA ASN A 122 -1.75 -13.15 33.67
C ASN A 122 -0.56 -14.11 33.47
N VAL A 123 0.02 -14.68 34.52
CA VAL A 123 0.94 -15.82 34.34
C VAL A 123 0.25 -17.09 34.85
N GLU A 124 0.28 -18.17 34.06
CA GLU A 124 -0.20 -19.52 34.42
C GLU A 124 0.66 -20.18 35.50
N ILE A 125 1.01 -19.42 36.53
CA ILE A 125 1.83 -19.85 37.65
C ILE A 125 1.13 -21.00 38.35
N GLU A 126 -0.20 -21.04 38.44
CA GLU A 126 -0.92 -22.08 39.19
C GLU A 126 -0.62 -23.50 38.69
N VAL A 127 -0.55 -23.68 37.37
CA VAL A 127 -0.21 -24.96 36.71
C VAL A 127 1.27 -25.07 36.34
N ALA A 128 2.06 -24.01 36.54
CA ALA A 128 3.48 -24.02 36.22
C ALA A 128 4.27 -24.98 37.09
N HIS A 129 5.37 -25.49 36.52
CA HIS A 129 6.33 -26.29 37.26
C HIS A 129 6.88 -25.48 38.46
N PRO A 130 7.04 -26.08 39.66
CA PRO A 130 7.36 -25.35 40.90
C PRO A 130 8.56 -24.41 40.81
N TYR A 131 9.60 -24.74 40.04
CA TYR A 131 10.74 -23.85 39.84
C TYR A 131 10.42 -22.55 39.09
N PHE A 132 9.45 -22.56 38.17
CA PHE A 132 8.96 -21.34 37.52
C PHE A 132 8.12 -20.51 38.49
N LYS A 133 7.30 -21.17 39.34
CA LYS A 133 6.59 -20.51 40.44
C LYS A 133 7.58 -19.77 41.34
N PHE A 134 8.68 -20.43 41.71
CA PHE A 134 9.74 -19.85 42.53
C PHE A 134 10.33 -18.57 41.93
N ILE A 135 10.65 -18.56 40.62
CA ILE A 135 11.10 -17.33 39.93
C ILE A 135 10.04 -16.23 40.02
N SER A 136 8.78 -16.56 39.77
CA SER A 136 7.70 -15.56 39.84
C SER A 136 7.55 -14.96 41.23
N TYR A 137 7.68 -15.76 42.30
CA TYR A 137 7.65 -15.24 43.66
C TYR A 137 8.81 -14.29 43.93
N LEU A 138 10.01 -14.61 43.45
CA LEU A 138 11.20 -13.75 43.59
C LEU A 138 11.07 -12.44 42.80
N LEU A 139 10.42 -12.46 41.63
CA LEU A 139 10.15 -11.24 40.86
C LEU A 139 9.21 -10.27 41.59
N ASN A 140 8.29 -10.79 42.41
CA ASN A 140 7.36 -9.97 43.19
C ASN A 140 7.97 -9.35 44.45
N ILE A 141 9.12 -9.87 44.90
CA ILE A 141 9.85 -9.34 46.07
C ILE A 141 10.75 -8.17 45.68
N ASP A 142 11.18 -8.10 44.41
CA ASP A 142 11.90 -6.94 43.89
C ASP A 142 10.90 -5.83 43.52
N SER A 143 10.98 -4.69 44.22
CA SER A 143 10.12 -3.52 44.00
C SER A 143 10.17 -2.98 42.56
N ASN A 144 11.19 -3.34 41.78
CA ASN A 144 11.32 -2.93 40.37
C ASN A 144 10.93 -4.01 39.34
N LYS A 145 10.53 -5.22 39.76
CA LYS A 145 10.14 -6.34 38.87
C LYS A 145 11.10 -6.54 37.67
N LYS A 146 12.43 -6.52 37.90
CA LYS A 146 13.46 -6.47 36.84
C LYS A 146 13.74 -7.83 36.17
N ILE A 147 12.73 -8.40 35.51
CA ILE A 147 12.80 -9.66 34.74
C ILE A 147 13.93 -9.68 33.68
N GLU A 148 14.36 -8.54 33.13
CA GLU A 148 15.50 -8.46 32.19
C GLU A 148 16.78 -9.09 32.74
N THR A 149 17.02 -8.93 34.04
CA THR A 149 18.21 -9.50 34.70
C THR A 149 18.14 -11.02 34.76
N TYR A 150 16.93 -11.59 34.88
CA TYR A 150 16.71 -13.03 34.80
C TYR A 150 16.85 -13.53 33.36
N VAL A 151 16.35 -12.80 32.36
CA VAL A 151 16.56 -13.13 30.95
C VAL A 151 18.06 -13.15 30.60
N ASN A 152 18.82 -12.16 31.06
CA ASN A 152 20.27 -12.11 30.82
C ASN A 152 21.01 -13.25 31.54
N ALA A 153 20.62 -13.57 32.78
CA ALA A 153 21.16 -14.72 33.50
C ALA A 153 20.82 -16.05 32.81
N PHE A 154 19.59 -16.18 32.31
CA PHE A 154 19.13 -17.33 31.52
C PHE A 154 20.00 -17.50 30.28
N LYS A 155 20.16 -16.45 29.47
CA LYS A 155 21.00 -16.48 28.24
C LYS A 155 22.44 -16.91 28.54
N LYS A 156 23.04 -16.40 29.62
CA LYS A 156 24.40 -16.76 30.06
C LYS A 156 24.52 -18.24 30.44
N ILE A 157 23.52 -18.78 31.14
CA ILE A 157 23.52 -20.16 31.64
C ILE A 157 23.13 -21.16 30.56
N TYR A 158 22.25 -20.76 29.63
CA TYR A 158 21.68 -21.65 28.61
C TYR A 158 22.77 -22.36 27.78
N GLY A 159 23.86 -21.66 27.42
CA GLY A 159 24.96 -22.25 26.65
C GLY A 159 25.60 -23.49 27.30
N THR A 160 25.50 -23.64 28.62
CA THR A 160 26.05 -24.79 29.35
C THR A 160 25.08 -25.98 29.41
N TYR A 161 23.77 -25.74 29.47
CA TYR A 161 22.75 -26.79 29.69
C TYR A 161 21.98 -27.16 28.43
N ASN A 162 21.80 -26.21 27.51
CA ASN A 162 21.17 -26.34 26.19
C ASN A 162 19.86 -27.16 26.17
N ASN A 163 18.88 -26.76 26.98
CA ASN A 163 17.57 -27.41 27.06
C ASN A 163 16.47 -26.54 26.44
N GLN A 164 16.10 -26.86 25.20
CA GLN A 164 15.12 -26.09 24.42
C GLN A 164 13.74 -26.01 25.08
N GLU A 165 13.32 -27.07 25.77
CA GLU A 165 12.01 -27.12 26.44
C GLU A 165 11.96 -26.12 27.61
N VAL A 166 13.01 -26.07 28.42
CA VAL A 166 13.16 -25.08 29.50
C VAL A 166 13.17 -23.66 28.94
N LEU A 167 13.84 -23.43 27.81
CA LEU A 167 13.86 -22.12 27.13
C LEU A 167 12.48 -21.71 26.62
N LEU A 168 11.75 -22.63 25.97
CA LEU A 168 10.38 -22.38 25.50
C LEU A 168 9.45 -22.02 26.65
N TYR A 169 9.40 -22.84 27.71
CA TYR A 169 8.56 -22.54 28.86
C TYR A 169 8.97 -21.25 29.56
N PHE A 170 10.27 -20.97 29.69
CA PHE A 170 10.74 -19.71 30.25
C PHE A 170 10.31 -18.50 29.42
N TYR A 171 10.32 -18.62 28.09
CA TYR A 171 9.78 -17.60 27.20
C TYR A 171 8.27 -17.43 27.41
N GLU A 172 7.49 -18.50 27.33
CA GLU A 172 6.02 -18.45 27.47
C GLU A 172 5.58 -17.85 28.81
N TYR A 173 6.20 -18.24 29.93
CA TYR A 173 5.81 -17.75 31.25
C TYR A 173 6.18 -16.28 31.49
N PHE A 174 7.27 -15.78 30.91
CA PHE A 174 7.81 -14.47 31.30
C PHE A 174 7.80 -13.41 30.19
N HIS A 175 7.41 -13.73 28.96
CA HIS A 175 7.35 -12.75 27.88
C HIS A 175 6.36 -11.60 28.18
N GLU A 176 5.19 -11.86 28.78
CA GLU A 176 4.23 -10.83 29.19
C GLU A 176 4.86 -9.82 30.17
N VAL A 177 5.72 -10.29 31.07
CA VAL A 177 6.37 -9.44 32.08
C VAL A 177 7.36 -8.44 31.44
N ILE A 178 7.97 -8.79 30.30
CA ILE A 178 8.86 -7.90 29.53
C ILE A 178 8.20 -7.22 28.34
N LYS A 179 6.92 -7.50 28.05
CA LYS A 179 6.21 -7.00 26.87
C LYS A 179 6.20 -5.47 26.76
N SER A 180 6.14 -4.77 27.89
CA SER A 180 6.22 -3.30 27.97
C SER A 180 7.59 -2.74 27.54
N LYS A 181 8.62 -3.58 27.45
CA LYS A 181 10.01 -3.24 27.12
C LYS A 181 10.39 -3.87 25.78
N THR A 182 9.83 -3.32 24.70
CA THR A 182 9.82 -3.89 23.34
C THR A 182 11.18 -4.37 22.84
N ARG A 183 12.27 -3.59 22.99
CA ARG A 183 13.61 -3.99 22.52
C ARG A 183 14.17 -5.22 23.24
N ASN A 184 13.86 -5.37 24.53
CA ASN A 184 14.35 -6.49 25.33
C ASN A 184 13.58 -7.78 25.01
N LEU A 185 12.28 -7.67 24.77
CA LEU A 185 11.50 -8.79 24.25
C LEU A 185 11.90 -9.16 22.82
N GLU A 186 12.22 -8.21 21.94
CA GLU A 186 12.75 -8.46 20.60
C GLU A 186 14.05 -9.26 20.66
N GLY A 187 15.01 -8.80 21.47
CA GLY A 187 16.27 -9.52 21.68
C GLY A 187 16.13 -10.86 22.40
N PHE A 188 15.09 -11.08 23.20
CA PHE A 188 14.82 -12.39 23.81
C PHE A 188 14.11 -13.34 22.85
N THR A 189 13.14 -12.85 22.09
CA THR A 189 12.42 -13.58 21.04
C THR A 189 13.42 -14.09 19.99
N GLN A 190 14.33 -13.23 19.53
CA GLN A 190 15.37 -13.63 18.57
C GLN A 190 16.30 -14.69 19.16
N PHE A 191 16.75 -14.51 20.40
CA PHE A 191 17.57 -15.50 21.09
C PHE A 191 16.87 -16.86 21.19
N ALA A 192 15.59 -16.87 21.58
CA ALA A 192 14.82 -18.10 21.69
C ALA A 192 14.62 -18.76 20.32
N PHE A 193 14.26 -17.97 19.30
CA PHE A 193 14.11 -18.41 17.92
C PHE A 193 15.37 -19.06 17.37
N ASP A 194 16.55 -18.52 17.69
CA ASP A 194 17.83 -19.04 17.20
C ASP A 194 18.29 -20.32 17.90
N ASN A 195 17.74 -20.62 19.08
CA ASN A 195 18.17 -21.74 19.93
C ASN A 195 17.13 -22.87 20.07
N VAL A 196 15.98 -22.76 19.40
CA VAL A 196 14.91 -23.75 19.41
C VAL A 196 14.69 -24.29 18.00
N ASP A 197 14.40 -25.59 17.91
CA ASP A 197 14.06 -26.22 16.63
C ASP A 197 12.83 -25.56 16.01
N LYS A 198 12.86 -25.32 14.70
CA LYS A 198 11.83 -24.52 14.01
C LYS A 198 10.42 -25.12 14.08
N ASN A 199 10.31 -26.45 14.26
CA ASN A 199 9.05 -27.16 14.44
C ASN A 199 8.47 -27.06 15.86
N ARG A 200 9.22 -26.54 16.85
CA ARG A 200 8.78 -26.36 18.24
C ARG A 200 8.42 -24.92 18.58
N ILE A 201 8.47 -24.03 17.59
CA ILE A 201 8.22 -22.60 17.81
C ILE A 201 6.73 -22.39 18.03
N THR A 202 6.43 -21.66 19.09
CA THR A 202 5.08 -21.44 19.58
C THR A 202 4.38 -20.30 18.87
N GLN A 203 3.05 -20.26 18.99
CA GLN A 203 2.24 -19.12 18.55
C GLN A 203 2.75 -17.79 19.11
N THR A 204 3.01 -17.69 20.42
CA THR A 204 3.53 -16.48 21.05
C THR A 204 4.78 -15.96 20.34
N MET A 205 5.74 -16.84 20.07
CA MET A 205 7.00 -16.45 19.42
C MET A 205 6.78 -16.02 17.96
N TRP A 206 5.97 -16.75 17.18
CA TRP A 206 5.62 -16.35 15.82
C TRP A 206 4.88 -15.02 15.76
N PHE A 207 4.01 -14.74 16.72
CA PHE A 207 3.32 -13.45 16.84
C PHE A 207 4.33 -12.31 17.00
N PHE A 208 5.26 -12.42 17.94
CA PHE A 208 6.25 -11.36 18.16
C PHE A 208 7.21 -11.22 16.98
N LEU A 209 7.63 -12.32 16.36
CA LEU A 209 8.43 -12.26 15.12
C LEU A 209 7.69 -11.54 13.99
N SER A 210 6.40 -11.80 13.81
CA SER A 210 5.54 -11.07 12.87
C SER A 210 5.47 -9.58 13.24
N LEU A 211 5.16 -9.28 14.50
CA LEU A 211 5.03 -7.93 15.03
C LEU A 211 6.29 -7.08 14.80
N TYR A 212 7.48 -7.64 15.02
CA TYR A 212 8.75 -6.92 14.82
C TYR A 212 9.12 -6.66 13.36
N ASN A 213 8.50 -7.39 12.42
CA ASN A 213 8.70 -7.20 10.99
C ASN A 213 7.66 -6.26 10.35
N LEU A 214 6.56 -5.92 11.04
CA LEU A 214 5.58 -4.96 10.51
C LEU A 214 6.26 -3.64 10.14
N LEU A 215 5.84 -3.05 9.01
CA LEU A 215 6.38 -1.82 8.39
C LEU A 215 7.82 -1.94 7.88
N ARG A 216 8.69 -2.73 8.52
CA ARG A 216 10.08 -2.96 8.09
C ARG A 216 10.15 -3.93 6.91
N ASN A 217 9.37 -5.01 6.98
CA ASN A 217 9.26 -6.06 5.98
C ASN A 217 7.90 -6.75 6.13
N ASP A 218 6.85 -6.12 5.59
CA ASP A 218 5.48 -6.61 5.70
C ASP A 218 5.32 -8.02 5.09
N SER A 219 6.04 -8.35 4.01
CA SER A 219 6.01 -9.70 3.42
C SER A 219 6.46 -10.78 4.40
N LYS A 220 7.57 -10.53 5.12
CA LYS A 220 8.08 -11.45 6.14
C LYS A 220 7.18 -11.50 7.38
N ALA A 221 6.56 -10.38 7.75
CA ALA A 221 5.58 -10.34 8.83
C ALA A 221 4.36 -11.23 8.51
N ILE A 222 3.87 -11.19 7.27
CA ILE A 222 2.76 -12.02 6.78
C ILE A 222 3.16 -13.51 6.74
N GLU A 223 4.38 -13.82 6.29
CA GLU A 223 4.91 -15.20 6.29
C GLU A 223 4.87 -15.81 7.69
N TYR A 224 5.38 -15.11 8.70
CA TYR A 224 5.34 -15.56 10.10
C TYR A 224 3.91 -15.70 10.64
N ALA A 225 3.01 -14.79 10.26
CA ALA A 225 1.61 -14.90 10.63
C ALA A 225 0.92 -16.14 10.03
N LYS A 226 1.33 -16.60 8.84
CA LYS A 226 0.82 -17.85 8.26
C LYS A 226 1.24 -19.06 9.08
N ILE A 227 2.50 -19.11 9.49
CA ILE A 227 3.05 -20.22 10.28
C ILE A 227 2.43 -20.26 11.68
N PHE A 228 2.19 -19.09 12.29
CA PHE A 228 1.51 -18.95 13.56
C PHE A 228 0.21 -19.78 13.63
N ILE A 229 -0.62 -19.74 12.58
CA ILE A 229 -1.96 -20.38 12.57
C ILE A 229 -1.87 -21.89 12.85
N TYR A 230 -0.78 -22.52 12.43
CA TYR A 230 -0.56 -23.97 12.54
C TYR A 230 0.37 -24.36 13.69
N SER A 231 0.84 -23.38 14.47
CA SER A 231 1.76 -23.62 15.57
C SER A 231 1.00 -23.88 16.87
N ASP A 232 1.65 -24.57 17.81
CA ASP A 232 1.07 -24.87 19.12
C ASP A 232 0.99 -23.60 19.97
N ASN A 233 -0.17 -23.40 20.62
CA ASN A 233 -0.30 -22.45 21.71
C ASN A 233 -0.02 -23.18 23.02
N LEU A 234 1.11 -22.86 23.66
CA LEU A 234 1.46 -23.45 24.96
C LEU A 234 0.75 -22.74 26.13
N ALA A 235 0.02 -21.66 25.86
CA ALA A 235 -0.76 -20.94 26.86
C ALA A 235 -2.23 -21.38 26.85
N ASN A 236 -2.79 -21.55 28.05
CA ASN A 236 -4.19 -21.82 28.31
C ASN A 236 -5.04 -20.54 28.49
N THR A 237 -4.42 -19.40 28.82
CA THR A 237 -5.12 -18.21 29.34
C THR A 237 -5.04 -16.99 28.43
N TYR A 238 -4.17 -17.00 27.42
CA TYR A 238 -4.05 -15.90 26.47
C TYR A 238 -3.93 -16.40 25.03
N SER A 239 -4.35 -15.53 24.10
CA SER A 239 -4.21 -15.72 22.66
C SER A 239 -3.91 -14.38 22.00
N TYR A 240 -3.03 -14.42 21.00
CA TYR A 240 -2.65 -13.27 20.19
C TYR A 240 -3.38 -13.20 18.86
N ASP A 241 -4.32 -14.13 18.60
CA ASP A 241 -5.03 -14.29 17.32
C ASP A 241 -5.58 -12.96 16.79
N ASN A 242 -6.35 -12.27 17.63
CA ASN A 242 -7.04 -11.04 17.27
C ASN A 242 -6.06 -9.92 16.85
N ALA A 243 -4.97 -9.77 17.59
CA ALA A 243 -3.93 -8.79 17.30
C ALA A 243 -3.17 -9.19 16.03
N LEU A 244 -2.83 -10.47 15.87
CA LEU A 244 -2.16 -11.00 14.69
C LEU A 244 -3.00 -10.76 13.43
N TYR A 245 -4.28 -11.13 13.43
CA TYR A 245 -5.13 -10.98 12.25
C TYR A 245 -5.27 -9.52 11.84
N SER A 246 -5.53 -8.62 12.79
CA SER A 246 -5.65 -7.19 12.52
C SER A 246 -4.35 -6.61 11.95
N ASN A 247 -3.19 -7.00 12.51
CA ASN A 247 -1.89 -6.54 12.04
C ASN A 247 -1.53 -7.09 10.67
N THR A 248 -1.85 -8.36 10.43
CA THR A 248 -1.54 -9.05 9.18
C THR A 248 -2.38 -8.51 8.03
N LEU A 249 -3.68 -8.24 8.27
CA LEU A 249 -4.54 -7.60 7.26
C LEU A 249 -4.01 -6.20 6.90
N ARG A 250 -3.63 -5.39 7.89
CA ARG A 250 -3.03 -4.07 7.62
C ARG A 250 -1.70 -4.19 6.86
N ALA A 251 -0.87 -5.18 7.18
CA ALA A 251 0.37 -5.44 6.44
C ALA A 251 0.09 -5.87 4.99
N ALA A 252 -0.91 -6.75 4.79
CA ALA A 252 -1.32 -7.19 3.47
C ALA A 252 -1.86 -6.03 2.62
N ILE A 253 -2.67 -5.14 3.21
CA ILE A 253 -3.14 -3.91 2.55
C ILE A 253 -1.96 -3.02 2.15
N ARG A 254 -1.01 -2.75 3.07
CA ARG A 254 0.17 -1.90 2.75
C ARG A 254 1.03 -2.49 1.64
N ALA A 255 1.28 -3.79 1.68
CA ALA A 255 2.09 -4.51 0.71
C ALA A 255 1.33 -4.89 -0.58
N SER A 256 0.04 -4.55 -0.68
CA SER A 256 -0.85 -5.00 -1.76
C SER A 256 -0.81 -6.53 -1.98
N ALA A 257 -0.64 -7.29 -0.90
CA ALA A 257 -0.61 -8.75 -0.89
C ALA A 257 -2.04 -9.31 -0.80
N TRP A 258 -2.79 -9.19 -1.90
CA TRP A 258 -4.24 -9.43 -1.90
C TRP A 258 -4.65 -10.88 -1.62
N ASP A 259 -3.87 -11.86 -2.09
CA ASP A 259 -4.11 -13.27 -1.78
C ASP A 259 -4.07 -13.52 -0.26
N ASP A 260 -3.11 -12.88 0.41
CA ASP A 260 -2.95 -12.96 1.86
C ASP A 260 -4.06 -12.22 2.60
N PHE A 261 -4.44 -11.04 2.10
CA PHE A 261 -5.57 -10.30 2.64
C PHE A 261 -6.86 -11.15 2.62
N PHE A 262 -7.19 -11.77 1.48
CA PHE A 262 -8.39 -12.62 1.36
C PHE A 262 -8.27 -13.91 2.16
N TYR A 263 -7.08 -14.51 2.23
CA TYR A 263 -6.83 -15.68 3.08
C TYR A 263 -7.11 -15.37 4.56
N PHE A 264 -6.51 -14.32 5.12
CA PHE A 264 -6.74 -13.95 6.51
C PHE A 264 -8.18 -13.47 6.77
N LYS A 265 -8.81 -12.80 5.80
CA LYS A 265 -10.24 -12.49 5.86
C LYS A 265 -11.10 -13.75 6.00
N SER A 266 -10.79 -14.81 5.23
CA SER A 266 -11.52 -16.08 5.31
C SER A 266 -11.38 -16.75 6.68
N ILE A 267 -10.19 -16.70 7.29
CA ILE A 267 -9.94 -17.27 8.63
C ILE A 267 -10.76 -16.57 9.71
N VAL A 268 -10.88 -15.24 9.60
CA VAL A 268 -11.59 -14.46 10.60
C VAL A 268 -13.11 -14.52 10.41
N SER A 269 -13.57 -14.90 9.22
CA SER A 269 -15.00 -15.03 8.93
C SER A 269 -15.65 -16.03 9.90
N GLY A 270 -16.62 -15.56 10.69
CA GLY A 270 -17.30 -16.38 11.70
C GLY A 270 -16.66 -16.34 13.11
N LYS A 271 -15.55 -15.61 13.30
CA LYS A 271 -14.96 -15.39 14.64
C LYS A 271 -15.53 -14.11 15.28
N PRO A 272 -15.60 -13.99 16.62
CA PRO A 272 -16.14 -12.80 17.30
C PRO A 272 -15.50 -11.46 16.91
N ILE A 273 -14.21 -11.47 16.54
CA ILE A 273 -13.51 -10.28 16.08
C ILE A 273 -14.07 -9.74 14.74
N SER A 274 -14.69 -10.58 13.91
CA SER A 274 -15.20 -10.17 12.59
C SER A 274 -16.31 -9.12 12.67
N SER A 275 -17.02 -9.04 13.80
CA SER A 275 -18.05 -8.04 14.06
C SER A 275 -17.52 -6.79 14.79
N SER A 276 -16.23 -6.72 15.09
CA SER A 276 -15.65 -5.54 15.75
C SER A 276 -15.52 -4.37 14.77
N GLN A 277 -15.82 -3.16 15.24
CA GLN A 277 -15.80 -1.95 14.39
C GLN A 277 -14.42 -1.70 13.78
N ASP A 278 -13.35 -1.94 14.55
CA ASP A 278 -11.98 -1.76 14.06
C ASP A 278 -11.65 -2.71 12.92
N PHE A 279 -12.14 -3.95 13.00
CA PHE A 279 -11.91 -4.95 11.97
C PHE A 279 -12.72 -4.67 10.70
N LEU A 280 -13.98 -4.25 10.84
CA LEU A 280 -14.81 -3.82 9.71
C LEU A 280 -14.17 -2.64 8.96
N LYS A 281 -13.57 -1.68 9.67
CA LYS A 281 -12.82 -0.57 9.04
C LYS A 281 -11.61 -1.05 8.25
N ILE A 282 -10.82 -1.99 8.79
CA ILE A 282 -9.67 -2.57 8.07
C ILE A 282 -10.14 -3.24 6.78
N PHE A 283 -11.27 -3.95 6.84
CA PHE A 283 -11.84 -4.60 5.67
C PHE A 283 -12.33 -3.63 4.62
N GLU A 284 -13.08 -2.60 5.01
CA GLU A 284 -13.56 -1.57 4.10
C GLU A 284 -12.37 -0.85 3.42
N GLU A 285 -11.33 -0.51 4.19
CA GLU A 285 -10.09 0.07 3.67
C GLU A 285 -9.40 -0.86 2.66
N GLY A 286 -9.28 -2.14 3.00
CA GLY A 286 -8.64 -3.14 2.14
C GLY A 286 -9.42 -3.43 0.86
N GLU A 287 -10.74 -3.58 0.94
CA GLU A 287 -11.61 -3.77 -0.23
C GLU A 287 -11.62 -2.54 -1.13
N THR A 288 -11.71 -1.34 -0.56
CA THR A 288 -11.65 -0.09 -1.33
C THR A 288 -10.33 0.02 -2.08
N LYS A 289 -9.20 -0.25 -1.40
CA LYS A 289 -7.88 -0.22 -2.05
C LYS A 289 -7.75 -1.31 -3.11
N TYR A 290 -8.20 -2.53 -2.83
CA TYR A 290 -8.19 -3.64 -3.79
C TYR A 290 -9.00 -3.31 -5.04
N LEU A 291 -10.22 -2.79 -4.90
CA LEU A 291 -11.08 -2.42 -6.02
C LEU A 291 -10.42 -1.34 -6.88
N LYS A 292 -9.83 -0.31 -6.26
CA LYS A 292 -9.09 0.73 -6.99
C LYS A 292 -7.90 0.15 -7.78
N GLU A 293 -7.11 -0.71 -7.15
CA GLU A 293 -5.99 -1.36 -7.86
C GLU A 293 -6.47 -2.26 -9.01
N ARG A 294 -7.62 -2.93 -8.85
CA ARG A 294 -8.25 -3.73 -9.92
C ARG A 294 -8.78 -2.86 -11.05
N GLU A 295 -9.57 -1.83 -10.75
CA GLU A 295 -10.05 -0.86 -11.74
C GLU A 295 -8.90 -0.27 -12.55
N ARG A 296 -7.76 -0.02 -11.90
CA ARG A 296 -6.56 0.48 -12.54
C ARG A 296 -5.89 -0.54 -13.46
N LEU A 297 -5.84 -1.81 -13.08
CA LEU A 297 -5.34 -2.90 -13.93
C LEU A 297 -6.26 -3.14 -15.13
N ASP A 298 -7.56 -3.04 -14.92
CA ASP A 298 -8.60 -3.25 -15.94
C ASP A 298 -8.85 -1.98 -16.79
N HIS A 299 -8.19 -0.87 -16.47
CA HIS A 299 -8.39 0.40 -17.15
C HIS A 299 -8.07 0.27 -18.66
N PRO A 300 -8.90 0.82 -19.57
CA PRO A 300 -8.68 0.69 -21.02
C PRO A 300 -7.32 1.23 -21.47
N LEU A 301 -6.85 2.31 -20.83
CA LEU A 301 -5.54 2.92 -21.13
C LEU A 301 -4.35 2.20 -20.46
N HIS A 302 -4.58 1.13 -19.69
CA HIS A 302 -3.51 0.39 -19.05
C HIS A 302 -2.63 -0.29 -20.13
N PRO A 303 -1.31 -0.06 -20.16
CA PRO A 303 -0.47 -0.49 -21.29
C PRO A 303 -0.41 -1.99 -21.55
N GLN A 304 -0.77 -2.82 -20.57
CA GLN A 304 -0.86 -4.28 -20.74
C GLN A 304 -2.15 -4.73 -21.46
N ASN A 305 -3.20 -3.89 -21.44
CA ASN A 305 -4.49 -4.18 -22.09
C ASN A 305 -4.49 -3.77 -23.56
N ILE A 306 -3.51 -2.98 -23.98
CA ILE A 306 -3.38 -2.42 -25.33
C ILE A 306 -2.43 -3.27 -26.17
N GLN A 307 -2.96 -3.87 -27.25
CA GLN A 307 -2.17 -4.60 -28.23
C GLN A 307 -1.65 -3.67 -29.32
N LYS A 308 -0.50 -4.01 -29.93
CA LYS A 308 0.01 -3.25 -31.08
C LYS A 308 -0.93 -3.40 -32.27
N ILE A 309 -1.12 -2.31 -33.00
CA ILE A 309 -1.95 -2.28 -34.21
C ILE A 309 -1.05 -2.45 -35.43
N GLU A 310 -1.47 -3.28 -36.38
CA GLU A 310 -0.80 -3.37 -37.68
C GLU A 310 -1.02 -2.09 -38.49
N LEU A 311 0.03 -1.56 -39.09
CA LEU A 311 -0.01 -0.31 -39.86
C LEU A 311 -1.08 -0.35 -40.97
N GLU A 312 -1.24 -1.50 -41.62
CA GLU A 312 -2.24 -1.73 -42.68
C GLU A 312 -3.70 -1.52 -42.22
N ASN A 313 -3.98 -1.73 -40.93
CA ASN A 313 -5.33 -1.65 -40.37
C ASN A 313 -5.73 -0.22 -39.94
N ILE A 314 -4.79 0.71 -39.95
CA ILE A 314 -5.05 2.11 -39.62
C ILE A 314 -5.69 2.79 -40.82
N ARG A 315 -6.79 3.52 -40.58
CA ARG A 315 -7.43 4.30 -41.63
C ARG A 315 -6.51 5.43 -42.12
N THR A 316 -6.58 5.73 -43.41
CA THR A 316 -5.71 6.73 -44.05
C THR A 316 -5.91 8.14 -43.48
N ASP A 317 -7.14 8.51 -43.09
CA ASP A 317 -7.41 9.76 -42.37
C ASP A 317 -6.70 9.82 -41.01
N ASP A 318 -6.81 8.76 -40.20
CA ASP A 318 -6.11 8.65 -38.92
C ASP A 318 -4.58 8.69 -39.09
N LEU A 319 -4.02 8.11 -40.16
CA LEU A 319 -2.58 8.18 -40.47
C LEU A 319 -2.12 9.61 -40.73
N ILE A 320 -2.89 10.39 -41.51
CA ILE A 320 -2.59 11.81 -41.77
C ILE A 320 -2.62 12.61 -40.45
N LEU A 321 -3.63 12.37 -39.62
CA LEU A 321 -3.75 13.01 -38.30
C LEU A 321 -2.57 12.63 -37.40
N LEU A 322 -2.22 11.35 -37.33
CA LEU A 322 -1.09 10.85 -36.55
C LEU A 322 0.24 11.46 -37.00
N ALA A 323 0.49 11.51 -38.32
CA ALA A 323 1.69 12.14 -38.88
C ALA A 323 1.80 13.62 -38.48
N SER A 324 0.68 14.35 -38.48
CA SER A 324 0.67 15.76 -38.05
C SER A 324 1.04 15.92 -36.56
N VAL A 325 0.56 15.01 -35.71
CA VAL A 325 0.83 14.99 -34.27
C VAL A 325 2.30 14.64 -33.99
N VAL A 326 2.82 13.58 -34.62
CA VAL A 326 4.22 13.16 -34.47
C VAL A 326 5.17 14.22 -35.01
N SER A 327 4.81 14.90 -36.11
CA SER A 327 5.64 15.97 -36.69
C SER A 327 5.85 17.13 -35.71
N ASN A 328 4.87 17.42 -34.85
CA ASN A 328 4.95 18.50 -33.88
C ASN A 328 5.30 18.06 -32.44
N SER A 329 5.63 16.78 -32.20
CA SER A 329 5.89 16.21 -30.87
C SER A 329 7.07 16.81 -30.11
N GLY A 330 7.88 17.65 -30.74
CA GLY A 330 8.97 18.41 -30.12
C GLY A 330 10.22 17.64 -29.73
N GLU A 331 10.09 16.36 -29.46
CA GLU A 331 11.19 15.43 -29.13
C GLU A 331 11.25 14.30 -30.16
N ASP A 332 12.41 13.62 -30.23
CA ASP A 332 12.57 12.48 -31.14
C ASP A 332 11.88 11.20 -30.60
N TRP A 333 11.68 11.08 -29.30
CA TRP A 333 11.10 9.88 -28.68
C TRP A 333 9.75 10.19 -28.02
N GLY A 334 8.69 9.51 -28.46
CA GLY A 334 7.33 9.74 -27.99
C GLY A 334 6.72 11.09 -28.41
N VAL A 335 5.42 11.21 -28.12
CA VAL A 335 4.58 12.37 -28.35
C VAL A 335 4.33 13.07 -27.02
N LEU A 336 5.01 14.20 -26.81
CA LEU A 336 4.77 15.09 -25.68
C LEU A 336 4.23 16.44 -26.20
N LEU A 337 2.95 16.69 -25.97
CA LEU A 337 2.29 17.91 -26.43
C LEU A 337 1.93 18.78 -25.22
N ASN A 338 2.62 19.91 -25.10
CA ASN A 338 2.19 20.98 -24.20
C ASN A 338 1.30 21.98 -24.95
N GLU A 339 0.52 22.77 -24.21
CA GLU A 339 -0.42 23.74 -24.79
C GLU A 339 0.24 24.71 -25.78
N SER A 340 1.51 25.05 -25.58
CA SER A 340 2.24 25.96 -26.46
C SER A 340 2.54 25.37 -27.84
N ARG A 341 2.58 24.03 -27.99
CA ARG A 341 2.77 23.32 -29.26
C ARG A 341 1.46 22.97 -29.94
N ILE A 342 0.43 22.60 -29.17
CA ILE A 342 -0.88 22.16 -29.66
C ILE A 342 -1.46 23.13 -30.70
N LYS A 343 -1.36 24.44 -30.45
CA LYS A 343 -1.86 25.51 -31.33
C LYS A 343 -1.24 25.57 -32.74
N TYR A 344 -0.19 24.81 -33.01
CA TYR A 344 0.48 24.76 -34.33
C TYR A 344 0.23 23.45 -35.08
N ILE A 345 -0.55 22.51 -34.54
CA ILE A 345 -0.86 21.23 -35.23
C ILE A 345 -2.06 21.41 -36.17
N PHE A 346 -3.18 21.86 -35.61
CA PHE A 346 -4.46 22.13 -36.29
C PHE A 346 -4.98 23.52 -35.91
N PRO A 347 -5.99 24.07 -36.62
CA PRO A 347 -6.42 25.45 -36.44
C PRO A 347 -6.99 25.76 -35.04
N SER A 348 -7.69 24.82 -34.38
CA SER A 348 -8.28 25.01 -33.05
C SER A 348 -7.69 24.03 -32.04
N LYS A 349 -7.53 24.51 -30.79
CA LYS A 349 -7.06 23.72 -29.65
C LYS A 349 -8.02 22.57 -29.34
N GLU A 350 -9.33 22.84 -29.36
CA GLU A 350 -10.40 21.87 -29.17
C GLU A 350 -10.26 20.68 -30.13
N LEU A 351 -10.04 20.99 -31.41
CA LEU A 351 -9.91 19.97 -32.46
C LEU A 351 -8.68 19.10 -32.25
N VAL A 352 -7.56 19.67 -31.80
CA VAL A 352 -6.34 18.89 -31.50
C VAL A 352 -6.58 17.92 -30.35
N TYR A 353 -7.25 18.34 -29.26
CA TYR A 353 -7.60 17.41 -28.18
C TYR A 353 -8.52 16.31 -28.66
N ARG A 354 -9.50 16.63 -29.50
CA ARG A 354 -10.38 15.63 -30.10
C ARG A 354 -9.60 14.62 -30.96
N ILE A 355 -8.65 15.08 -31.76
CA ILE A 355 -7.75 14.22 -32.54
C ILE A 355 -6.93 13.33 -31.61
N LEU A 356 -6.26 13.89 -30.60
CA LEU A 356 -5.43 13.12 -29.67
C LEU A 356 -6.24 12.09 -28.90
N LYS A 357 -7.41 12.48 -28.40
CA LYS A 357 -8.35 11.56 -27.74
C LYS A 357 -8.74 10.41 -28.67
N ASN A 358 -9.04 10.70 -29.93
CA ASN A 358 -9.36 9.68 -30.92
C ASN A 358 -8.17 8.73 -31.19
N LEU A 359 -6.96 9.27 -31.35
CA LEU A 359 -5.74 8.48 -31.58
C LEU A 359 -5.40 7.58 -30.37
N ILE A 360 -5.65 8.05 -29.15
CA ILE A 360 -5.46 7.30 -27.90
C ILE A 360 -6.53 6.23 -27.74
N LEU A 361 -7.82 6.55 -27.94
CA LEU A 361 -8.93 5.60 -27.80
C LEU A 361 -8.93 4.52 -28.88
N LYS A 362 -8.33 4.79 -30.04
CA LYS A 362 -8.07 3.81 -31.09
C LYS A 362 -6.73 3.09 -30.91
N ASP A 363 -6.08 3.26 -29.76
CA ASP A 363 -4.84 2.58 -29.38
C ASP A 363 -3.63 2.84 -30.32
N TYR A 364 -3.66 3.85 -31.18
CA TYR A 364 -2.49 4.22 -32.00
C TYR A 364 -1.38 4.86 -31.17
N LEU A 365 -1.78 5.52 -30.08
CA LEU A 365 -0.91 6.13 -29.08
C LEU A 365 -1.16 5.47 -27.72
N LYS A 366 -0.09 5.06 -27.03
CA LYS A 366 -0.17 4.49 -25.68
C LYS A 366 0.82 5.10 -24.72
N ILE A 367 0.52 5.06 -23.44
CA ILE A 367 1.47 5.46 -22.40
C ILE A 367 2.39 4.28 -21.99
N SER A 368 3.57 4.57 -21.45
CA SER A 368 4.43 3.53 -20.88
C SER A 368 3.86 2.99 -19.57
N LEU A 369 4.12 1.72 -19.21
CA LEU A 369 3.66 1.15 -17.93
C LEU A 369 4.20 1.92 -16.72
N LYS A 370 5.44 2.40 -16.83
CA LYS A 370 6.10 3.18 -15.78
C LYS A 370 5.40 4.51 -15.54
N ASP A 371 5.00 5.19 -16.60
CA ASP A 371 4.35 6.49 -16.49
C ASP A 371 2.88 6.32 -16.11
N PHE A 372 2.19 5.32 -16.67
CA PHE A 372 0.84 4.95 -16.26
C PHE A 372 0.75 4.73 -14.76
N ASN A 373 1.67 3.97 -14.16
CA ASN A 373 1.66 3.69 -12.72
C ASN A 373 1.89 4.92 -11.82
N LYS A 374 2.28 6.07 -12.38
CA LYS A 374 2.49 7.32 -11.63
C LYS A 374 1.32 8.30 -11.73
N ILE A 375 0.36 8.08 -12.64
CA ILE A 375 -0.76 8.99 -12.84
C ILE A 375 -1.71 8.91 -11.64
N ASN A 376 -2.16 10.04 -11.12
CA ASN A 376 -3.17 10.04 -10.05
C ASN A 376 -4.52 9.56 -10.59
N ASP A 377 -5.33 8.87 -9.77
CA ASP A 377 -6.63 8.36 -10.23
C ASP A 377 -7.52 9.47 -10.81
N ASP A 378 -7.58 10.65 -10.18
CA ASP A 378 -8.34 11.80 -10.69
C ASP A 378 -7.89 12.28 -12.08
N GLU A 379 -6.62 12.09 -12.43
CA GLU A 379 -6.05 12.47 -13.72
C GLU A 379 -6.34 11.43 -14.81
N LEU A 380 -6.45 10.14 -14.47
CA LEU A 380 -6.84 9.09 -15.43
C LEU A 380 -8.22 9.35 -16.03
N TYR A 381 -9.12 9.98 -15.26
CA TYR A 381 -10.48 10.29 -15.69
C TYR A 381 -10.64 11.69 -16.31
N ASP A 382 -9.56 12.47 -16.43
CA ASP A 382 -9.53 13.79 -17.09
C ASP A 382 -8.61 13.76 -18.31
N PHE A 383 -9.17 13.50 -19.49
CA PHE A 383 -8.41 13.33 -20.74
C PHE A 383 -7.53 14.54 -21.08
N ASN A 384 -7.95 15.77 -20.73
CA ASN A 384 -7.18 16.96 -21.04
C ASN A 384 -5.94 17.05 -20.17
N LYS A 385 -6.06 16.76 -18.87
CA LYS A 385 -4.89 16.63 -17.98
C LYS A 385 -3.99 15.49 -18.40
N LEU A 386 -4.58 14.34 -18.72
CA LEU A 386 -3.85 13.17 -19.19
C LEU A 386 -2.97 13.52 -20.41
N ILE A 387 -3.54 14.16 -21.43
CA ILE A 387 -2.83 14.56 -22.66
C ILE A 387 -1.71 15.57 -22.37
N ASN A 388 -1.96 16.55 -21.48
CA ASN A 388 -1.01 17.65 -21.24
C ASN A 388 0.18 17.26 -20.36
N ASN A 389 0.03 16.25 -19.49
CA ASN A 389 1.03 15.92 -18.48
C ASN A 389 1.82 14.65 -18.82
N ASN A 390 1.35 13.84 -19.77
CA ASN A 390 1.92 12.53 -20.03
C ASN A 390 2.50 12.43 -21.44
N ARG A 391 3.50 11.55 -21.56
CA ARG A 391 4.10 11.19 -22.84
C ARG A 391 3.39 9.97 -23.40
N PHE A 392 3.03 10.06 -24.67
CA PHE A 392 2.47 8.94 -25.41
C PHE A 392 3.51 8.39 -26.39
N HIS A 393 3.36 7.13 -26.76
CA HIS A 393 4.27 6.37 -27.61
C HIS A 393 3.48 5.74 -28.73
N LEU A 394 4.09 5.64 -29.91
CA LEU A 394 3.46 4.94 -31.03
C LEU A 394 3.26 3.46 -30.68
N ASN A 395 2.05 2.97 -30.90
CA ASN A 395 1.65 1.60 -30.64
C ASN A 395 1.35 0.83 -31.93
N ILE A 396 2.22 0.99 -32.92
CA ILE A 396 2.05 0.41 -34.25
C ILE A 396 3.12 -0.65 -34.45
N ASN A 397 2.75 -1.80 -35.01
CA ASN A 397 3.70 -2.85 -35.35
C ASN A 397 4.58 -2.42 -36.53
N GLY A 398 5.85 -2.81 -36.51
CA GLY A 398 6.83 -2.42 -37.55
C GLY A 398 7.29 -0.95 -37.52
N ILE A 399 6.65 -0.06 -36.74
CA ILE A 399 7.08 1.33 -36.59
C ILE A 399 7.90 1.51 -35.31
N VAL A 400 9.12 2.02 -35.47
CA VAL A 400 9.97 2.42 -34.35
C VAL A 400 9.44 3.74 -33.78
N ASP A 401 9.37 3.82 -32.46
CA ASP A 401 9.00 5.03 -31.72
C ASP A 401 10.10 6.09 -31.76
N SER A 402 10.46 6.54 -32.96
CA SER A 402 11.37 7.66 -33.24
C SER A 402 10.66 8.58 -34.21
N LYS A 403 10.64 9.88 -33.94
CA LYS A 403 9.96 10.89 -34.74
C LYS A 403 10.41 10.82 -36.20
N VAL A 404 11.72 10.79 -36.45
CA VAL A 404 12.27 10.79 -37.81
C VAL A 404 11.84 9.52 -38.57
N ILE A 405 12.03 8.34 -37.96
CA ILE A 405 11.77 7.04 -38.60
C ILE A 405 10.26 6.80 -38.76
N SER A 406 9.47 7.09 -37.72
CA SER A 406 8.01 6.92 -37.77
C SER A 406 7.36 7.84 -38.79
N LEU A 407 7.77 9.11 -38.87
CA LEU A 407 7.23 10.03 -39.87
C LEU A 407 7.53 9.57 -41.29
N SER A 408 8.74 9.09 -41.58
CA SER A 408 9.04 8.58 -42.93
C SER A 408 8.15 7.40 -43.29
N LEU A 409 7.99 6.43 -42.38
CA LEU A 409 7.18 5.23 -42.62
C LEU A 409 5.68 5.54 -42.75
N ILE A 410 5.15 6.41 -41.87
CA ILE A 410 3.74 6.82 -41.93
C ILE A 410 3.46 7.59 -43.22
N LYS A 411 4.35 8.50 -43.64
CA LYS A 411 4.19 9.27 -44.89
C LYS A 411 4.23 8.37 -46.12
N GLU A 412 5.16 7.43 -46.17
CA GLU A 412 5.25 6.43 -47.25
C GLU A 412 3.97 5.60 -47.33
N GLU A 413 3.47 5.12 -46.17
CA GLU A 413 2.23 4.38 -46.11
C GLU A 413 1.03 5.19 -46.64
N ILE A 414 0.88 6.45 -46.22
CA ILE A 414 -0.21 7.33 -46.69
C ILE A 414 -0.22 7.45 -48.21
N ILE A 415 0.94 7.64 -48.85
CA ILE A 415 1.06 7.81 -50.31
C ILE A 415 0.66 6.52 -51.05
N ASN A 416 0.91 5.35 -50.44
CA ASN A 416 0.61 4.05 -51.04
C ASN A 416 -0.87 3.63 -50.90
N ARG A 417 -1.71 4.41 -50.21
CA ARG A 417 -3.13 4.08 -49.98
C ARG A 417 -4.01 4.49 -51.15
N ASN A 418 -4.87 3.56 -51.58
CA ASN A 418 -5.80 3.80 -52.68
C ASN A 418 -6.90 4.82 -52.36
N ASP A 419 -7.27 4.97 -51.08
CA ASP A 419 -8.31 5.86 -50.57
C ASP A 419 -7.75 7.22 -50.08
N VAL A 420 -6.51 7.54 -50.46
CA VAL A 420 -5.82 8.75 -50.00
C VAL A 420 -6.53 10.03 -50.42
N LYS A 421 -7.14 10.07 -51.62
CA LYS A 421 -7.86 11.26 -52.11
C LYS A 421 -9.09 11.57 -51.26
N GLU A 422 -9.91 10.56 -50.97
CA GLU A 422 -11.07 10.68 -50.10
C GLU A 422 -10.66 11.09 -48.68
N SER A 423 -9.55 10.52 -48.19
CA SER A 423 -9.01 10.83 -46.86
C SER A 423 -8.48 12.25 -46.76
N ILE A 424 -7.80 12.76 -47.78
CA ILE A 424 -7.38 14.17 -47.86
C ILE A 424 -8.59 15.09 -47.76
N LEU A 425 -9.67 14.81 -48.50
CA LEU A 425 -10.88 15.64 -48.45
C LEU A 425 -11.56 15.60 -47.07
N SER A 426 -11.57 14.44 -46.42
CA SER A 426 -12.07 14.30 -45.06
C SER A 426 -11.27 15.16 -44.08
N VAL A 427 -9.94 15.06 -44.10
CA VAL A 427 -9.05 15.85 -43.25
C VAL A 427 -9.12 17.34 -43.58
N TRP A 428 -9.23 17.69 -44.86
CA TRP A 428 -9.43 19.07 -45.30
C TRP A 428 -10.70 19.65 -44.69
N LYS A 429 -11.81 18.93 -44.77
CA LYS A 429 -13.08 19.35 -44.15
C LYS A 429 -12.89 19.61 -42.64
N MET A 430 -12.14 18.76 -41.95
CA MET A 430 -11.79 18.99 -40.54
C MET A 430 -10.97 20.27 -40.34
N ILE A 431 -10.01 20.58 -41.22
CA ILE A 431 -9.23 21.84 -41.18
C ILE A 431 -10.16 23.04 -41.38
N ASN A 432 -11.04 23.01 -42.38
CA ASN A 432 -11.99 24.10 -42.66
C ASN A 432 -12.89 24.39 -41.44
N ILE A 433 -13.44 23.33 -40.82
CA ILE A 433 -14.22 23.43 -39.58
C ILE A 433 -13.35 23.96 -38.44
N GLY A 434 -12.11 23.48 -38.31
CA GLY A 434 -11.17 23.99 -37.31
C GLY A 434 -10.97 25.50 -37.39
N TYR A 435 -10.94 26.06 -38.60
CA TYR A 435 -10.81 27.50 -38.82
C TYR A 435 -12.03 28.31 -38.36
N PHE A 436 -13.24 27.71 -38.36
CA PHE A 436 -14.40 28.30 -37.68
C PHE A 436 -14.11 28.42 -36.19
N TYR A 437 -13.81 27.30 -35.53
CA TYR A 437 -13.62 27.24 -34.07
C TYR A 437 -12.46 28.12 -33.61
N SER A 438 -11.34 28.09 -34.32
CA SER A 438 -10.18 28.94 -34.05
C SER A 438 -10.54 30.43 -34.05
N THR A 439 -11.30 30.86 -35.06
CA THR A 439 -11.73 32.25 -35.18
C THR A 439 -12.74 32.60 -34.09
N TYR A 440 -13.69 31.70 -33.86
CA TYR A 440 -14.73 31.84 -32.85
C TYR A 440 -14.14 32.02 -31.45
N GLU A 441 -13.26 31.10 -31.04
CA GLU A 441 -12.51 31.15 -29.78
C GLU A 441 -11.71 32.45 -29.63
N TYR A 442 -10.98 32.84 -30.69
CA TYR A 442 -10.15 34.05 -30.67
C TYR A 442 -10.95 35.33 -30.45
N TYR A 443 -12.10 35.48 -31.11
CA TYR A 443 -12.92 36.68 -30.97
C TYR A 443 -13.72 36.70 -29.68
N LEU A 444 -14.21 35.54 -29.19
CA LEU A 444 -14.84 35.45 -27.88
C LEU A 444 -13.89 35.76 -26.73
N ALA A 445 -12.64 35.28 -26.79
CA ALA A 445 -11.64 35.53 -25.75
C ALA A 445 -11.26 37.02 -25.59
N LYS A 446 -11.66 37.88 -26.54
CA LYS A 446 -11.46 39.33 -26.47
C LYS A 446 -12.65 40.08 -25.86
N VAL A 447 -13.76 39.41 -25.63
CA VAL A 447 -14.95 40.00 -25.02
C VAL A 447 -14.76 39.97 -23.50
N SER A 448 -14.84 41.13 -22.86
CA SER A 448 -14.71 41.27 -21.41
C SER A 448 -16.03 41.10 -20.65
N ASP A 449 -17.15 40.99 -21.37
CA ASP A 449 -18.48 40.92 -20.78
C ASP A 449 -18.84 39.51 -20.31
N SER A 450 -19.47 39.44 -19.14
CA SER A 450 -19.85 38.18 -18.46
C SER A 450 -20.79 37.26 -19.23
N TRP A 451 -21.37 37.68 -20.36
CA TRP A 451 -22.25 36.81 -21.14
C TRP A 451 -21.48 35.70 -21.87
N VAL A 452 -20.16 35.82 -22.01
CA VAL A 452 -19.30 34.82 -22.65
C VAL A 452 -18.87 33.72 -21.69
N ASP A 453 -18.78 34.00 -20.39
CA ASP A 453 -18.16 33.12 -19.39
C ASP A 453 -18.76 31.71 -19.35
N ASP A 454 -20.08 31.59 -19.56
CA ASP A 454 -20.82 30.32 -19.54
C ASP A 454 -21.46 29.98 -20.90
N PHE A 455 -20.99 30.57 -22.01
CA PHE A 455 -21.59 30.31 -23.31
C PHE A 455 -21.05 29.03 -23.95
N GLU A 456 -21.95 28.10 -24.24
CA GLU A 456 -21.66 26.90 -25.03
C GLU A 456 -22.52 26.88 -26.32
N LEU A 457 -21.91 26.39 -27.41
CA LEU A 457 -22.67 26.10 -28.62
C LEU A 457 -23.64 24.95 -28.36
N ASN A 458 -24.88 25.08 -28.83
CA ASN A 458 -25.81 23.97 -28.76
C ASN A 458 -25.48 22.89 -29.81
N GLN A 459 -25.93 21.67 -29.54
CA GLN A 459 -25.64 20.49 -30.36
C GLN A 459 -26.08 20.66 -31.82
N ASN A 460 -27.25 21.26 -32.07
CA ASN A 460 -27.76 21.46 -33.42
C ASN A 460 -26.86 22.37 -34.26
N VAL A 461 -26.30 23.43 -33.65
CA VAL A 461 -25.37 24.35 -34.33
C VAL A 461 -24.03 23.65 -34.57
N ILE A 462 -23.54 22.86 -33.61
CA ILE A 462 -22.34 22.04 -33.79
C ILE A 462 -22.50 21.10 -35.00
N GLU A 463 -23.58 20.32 -35.04
CA GLU A 463 -23.86 19.40 -36.15
C GLU A 463 -23.97 20.12 -37.50
N ARG A 464 -24.58 21.31 -37.52
CA ARG A 464 -24.67 22.14 -38.72
C ARG A 464 -23.29 22.61 -39.20
N ILE A 465 -22.45 23.11 -38.28
CA ILE A 465 -21.06 23.50 -38.61
C ILE A 465 -20.25 22.30 -39.10
N GLU A 466 -20.44 21.12 -38.53
CA GLU A 466 -19.69 19.92 -38.92
C GLU A 466 -20.14 19.31 -40.25
N THR A 467 -21.38 19.56 -40.66
CA THR A 467 -21.94 19.03 -41.91
C THR A 467 -21.78 19.98 -43.08
N ILE A 468 -21.70 21.30 -42.84
CA ILE A 468 -21.63 22.31 -43.90
C ILE A 468 -20.42 22.11 -44.81
N GLN A 469 -20.62 22.30 -46.12
CA GLN A 469 -19.56 22.27 -47.11
C GLN A 469 -19.18 23.70 -47.49
N SER A 470 -18.04 24.16 -47.01
CA SER A 470 -17.54 25.52 -47.27
C SER A 470 -16.03 25.60 -47.08
N THR A 471 -15.45 26.68 -47.56
CA THR A 471 -14.02 26.98 -47.43
C THR A 471 -13.71 27.48 -46.03
N ALA A 472 -12.46 27.27 -45.57
CA ALA A 472 -12.01 27.81 -44.29
C ALA A 472 -12.22 29.33 -44.21
N ARG A 473 -11.95 30.07 -45.30
CA ARG A 473 -12.15 31.53 -45.34
C ARG A 473 -13.58 31.96 -45.03
N ARG A 474 -14.58 31.25 -45.58
CA ARG A 474 -15.99 31.57 -45.37
C ARG A 474 -16.40 31.21 -43.95
N LEU A 475 -15.95 30.06 -43.44
CA LEU A 475 -16.22 29.63 -42.08
C LEU A 475 -15.58 30.54 -41.02
N SER A 476 -14.34 30.97 -41.21
CA SER A 476 -13.71 31.99 -40.35
C SER A 476 -14.48 33.31 -40.41
N PHE A 477 -14.91 33.75 -41.60
CA PHE A 477 -15.71 34.96 -41.74
C PHE A 477 -17.06 34.85 -41.01
N THR A 478 -17.74 33.71 -41.09
CA THR A 478 -18.98 33.42 -40.35
C THR A 478 -18.76 33.57 -38.85
N ALA A 479 -17.72 32.93 -38.29
CA ALA A 479 -17.41 33.03 -36.86
C ALA A 479 -17.12 34.48 -36.43
N TYR A 480 -16.24 35.17 -37.16
CA TYR A 480 -15.88 36.56 -36.90
C TYR A 480 -17.11 37.48 -36.93
N SER A 481 -17.93 37.36 -37.97
CA SER A 481 -19.08 38.23 -38.21
C SER A 481 -20.17 37.96 -37.18
N ALA A 482 -20.37 36.70 -36.79
CA ALA A 482 -21.33 36.33 -35.77
C ALA A 482 -20.97 36.92 -34.40
N VAL A 483 -19.70 36.79 -33.97
CA VAL A 483 -19.24 37.35 -32.69
C VAL A 483 -19.29 38.88 -32.74
N SER A 484 -18.77 39.50 -33.80
CA SER A 484 -18.73 40.96 -33.91
C SER A 484 -20.12 41.60 -33.94
N ALA A 485 -21.06 40.99 -34.66
CA ALA A 485 -22.45 41.46 -34.69
C ALA A 485 -23.13 41.32 -33.33
N THR A 486 -22.82 40.24 -32.59
CA THR A 486 -23.36 40.04 -31.24
C THR A 486 -22.78 41.03 -30.24
N VAL A 487 -21.49 41.34 -30.30
CA VAL A 487 -20.87 42.37 -29.44
C VAL A 487 -21.52 43.73 -29.70
N ALA A 488 -21.65 44.13 -30.97
CA ALA A 488 -22.33 45.38 -31.31
C ALA A 488 -23.80 45.39 -30.85
N PHE A 489 -24.49 44.25 -30.92
CA PHE A 489 -25.84 44.11 -30.37
C PHE A 489 -25.86 44.24 -28.84
N HIS A 490 -24.89 43.63 -28.15
CA HIS A 490 -24.76 43.70 -26.70
C HIS A 490 -24.67 45.14 -26.22
N GLU A 491 -23.80 45.92 -26.86
CA GLU A 491 -23.54 47.32 -26.52
C GLU A 491 -24.75 48.24 -26.78
N LEU A 492 -25.59 47.93 -27.77
CA LEU A 492 -26.63 48.84 -28.24
C LEU A 492 -28.04 48.48 -27.78
N GLN A 493 -28.36 47.18 -27.69
CA GLN A 493 -29.76 46.70 -27.70
C GLN A 493 -30.03 45.53 -26.77
N SER A 494 -29.03 45.00 -26.06
CA SER A 494 -29.25 43.82 -25.22
C SER A 494 -30.05 44.12 -23.96
N THR A 495 -30.87 43.16 -23.57
CA THR A 495 -31.67 43.18 -22.33
C THR A 495 -31.12 42.22 -21.27
N GLY A 496 -29.94 41.64 -21.49
CA GLY A 496 -29.23 40.78 -20.55
C GLY A 496 -28.39 39.68 -21.19
N ASN A 497 -27.64 38.94 -20.38
CA ASN A 497 -26.69 37.91 -20.85
C ASN A 497 -27.39 36.85 -21.72
N ARG A 498 -28.49 36.28 -21.24
CA ARG A 498 -29.23 35.23 -21.98
C ARG A 498 -29.76 35.72 -23.33
N HIS A 499 -30.19 36.97 -23.42
CA HIS A 499 -30.62 37.56 -24.69
C HIS A 499 -29.45 37.67 -25.67
N THR A 500 -28.30 38.15 -25.19
CA THR A 500 -27.05 38.25 -25.97
C THR A 500 -26.58 36.89 -26.48
N GLN A 501 -26.60 35.86 -25.61
CA GLN A 501 -26.24 34.49 -25.96
C GLN A 501 -27.17 33.90 -27.03
N ASN A 502 -28.48 34.13 -26.91
CA ASN A 502 -29.44 33.73 -27.96
C ASN A 502 -29.19 34.48 -29.28
N THR A 503 -28.83 35.76 -29.21
CA THR A 503 -28.45 36.55 -30.38
C THR A 503 -27.16 36.01 -31.03
N LEU A 504 -26.20 35.50 -30.26
CA LEU A 504 -25.02 34.84 -30.83
C LEU A 504 -25.40 33.60 -31.63
N LEU A 505 -26.22 32.71 -31.05
CA LEU A 505 -26.72 31.53 -31.76
C LEU A 505 -27.51 31.91 -33.02
N TYR A 506 -28.33 32.95 -32.94
CA TYR A 506 -29.06 33.48 -34.09
C TYR A 506 -28.09 33.97 -35.18
N ASN A 507 -27.09 34.78 -34.81
CA ASN A 507 -26.12 35.33 -35.75
C ASN A 507 -25.27 34.23 -36.39
N ILE A 508 -24.83 33.23 -35.64
CA ILE A 508 -24.12 32.07 -36.20
C ILE A 508 -24.99 31.40 -37.27
N ASN A 509 -26.24 31.06 -36.95
CA ASN A 509 -27.15 30.44 -37.90
C ASN A 509 -27.40 31.32 -39.13
N LYS A 510 -27.63 32.62 -38.94
CA LYS A 510 -27.80 33.58 -40.03
C LYS A 510 -26.62 33.55 -41.01
N TYR A 511 -25.39 33.57 -40.52
CA TYR A 511 -24.21 33.54 -41.38
C TYR A 511 -23.93 32.14 -41.98
N LEU A 512 -24.40 31.06 -41.35
CA LEU A 512 -24.43 29.74 -41.98
C LEU A 512 -25.47 29.67 -43.10
N ASP A 513 -26.66 30.27 -42.92
CA ASP A 513 -27.68 30.40 -43.97
C ASP A 513 -27.10 31.12 -45.20
N PHE A 514 -26.27 32.14 -45.00
CA PHE A 514 -25.62 32.86 -46.11
C PHE A 514 -24.69 31.97 -46.93
N ILE A 515 -24.04 30.99 -46.30
CA ILE A 515 -23.21 30.01 -47.00
C ILE A 515 -24.10 29.08 -47.84
N GLU A 516 -25.14 28.52 -47.23
CA GLU A 516 -26.04 27.54 -47.84
C GLU A 516 -26.88 28.13 -48.97
N ASN A 517 -27.33 29.38 -48.81
CA ASN A 517 -28.12 30.12 -49.80
C ASN A 517 -27.26 30.75 -50.91
N GLY A 518 -25.94 30.59 -50.86
CA GLY A 518 -25.03 31.11 -51.88
C GLY A 518 -24.95 32.64 -51.93
N GLU A 519 -25.10 33.31 -50.78
CA GLU A 519 -24.98 34.77 -50.71
C GLU A 519 -23.54 35.26 -51.01
N ALA A 520 -23.42 36.56 -51.29
CA ALA A 520 -22.15 37.21 -51.63
C ALA A 520 -21.06 36.94 -50.59
N ASP A 521 -19.90 36.48 -51.06
CA ASP A 521 -18.77 36.13 -50.19
C ASP A 521 -17.90 37.36 -49.90
N TYR A 522 -17.95 37.85 -48.66
CA TYR A 522 -17.12 38.94 -48.16
C TYR A 522 -15.87 38.48 -47.40
N SER A 523 -15.60 37.17 -47.39
CA SER A 523 -14.41 36.62 -46.74
C SER A 523 -13.14 37.10 -47.44
N LYS A 524 -12.08 37.29 -46.64
CA LYS A 524 -10.77 37.71 -47.13
C LYS A 524 -9.86 36.48 -47.32
N PRO A 525 -8.94 36.53 -48.29
CA PRO A 525 -7.95 35.48 -48.45
C PRO A 525 -7.02 35.39 -47.24
N ARG A 526 -6.32 34.25 -47.11
CA ARG A 526 -5.35 34.02 -46.03
C ARG A 526 -4.35 35.18 -45.97
N PHE A 527 -4.09 35.69 -44.77
CA PHE A 527 -3.04 36.67 -44.56
C PHE A 527 -1.66 36.02 -44.66
N TYR A 528 -0.72 36.64 -45.37
CA TYR A 528 0.66 36.14 -45.52
C TYR A 528 1.41 35.95 -44.18
N LYS A 529 0.97 36.64 -43.11
CA LYS A 529 1.55 36.53 -41.76
C LYS A 529 0.85 35.49 -40.87
N ALA A 530 -0.19 34.82 -41.36
CA ALA A 530 -0.85 33.76 -40.60
C ALA A 530 0.12 32.59 -40.39
N PRO A 531 0.19 32.00 -39.19
CA PRO A 531 1.03 30.84 -38.96
C PRO A 531 0.63 29.70 -39.89
N VAL A 532 1.61 28.96 -40.40
CA VAL A 532 1.39 27.73 -41.15
C VAL A 532 1.33 26.58 -40.15
N LEU A 533 0.26 25.80 -40.22
CA LEU A 533 0.03 24.69 -39.32
C LEU A 533 0.78 23.43 -39.79
N THR A 534 1.07 22.54 -38.86
CA THR A 534 1.79 21.29 -39.15
C THR A 534 1.00 20.43 -40.12
N ILE A 535 -0.33 20.36 -39.97
CA ILE A 535 -1.19 19.62 -40.90
C ILE A 535 -1.12 20.19 -42.33
N GLU A 536 -1.06 21.51 -42.47
CA GLU A 536 -0.99 22.17 -43.78
C GLU A 536 0.36 21.94 -44.45
N THR A 537 1.43 21.97 -43.65
CA THR A 537 2.78 21.64 -44.11
C THR A 537 2.82 20.19 -44.59
N LEU A 538 2.20 19.26 -43.85
CA LEU A 538 2.10 17.85 -44.23
C LEU A 538 1.35 17.65 -45.55
N LEU A 539 0.20 18.30 -45.73
CA LEU A 539 -0.58 18.22 -46.97
C LEU A 539 0.16 18.86 -48.16
N HIS A 540 0.91 19.94 -47.91
CA HIS A 540 1.76 20.54 -48.94
C HIS A 540 2.90 19.60 -49.36
N GLU A 541 3.60 18.99 -48.39
CA GLU A 541 4.70 18.07 -48.65
C GLU A 541 4.26 16.79 -49.39
N LEU A 542 3.13 16.20 -49.01
CA LEU A 542 2.68 14.93 -49.57
C LEU A 542 1.90 15.10 -50.88
N PHE A 543 1.19 16.21 -51.04
CA PHE A 543 0.18 16.35 -52.09
C PHE A 543 0.22 17.70 -52.82
N ASN A 544 1.24 18.52 -52.57
CA ASN A 544 1.42 19.85 -53.18
C ASN A 544 0.25 20.83 -52.93
N LEU A 545 -0.49 20.64 -51.83
CA LEU A 545 -1.59 21.51 -51.43
C LEU A 545 -1.08 22.67 -50.57
N SER A 546 -0.96 23.87 -51.16
CA SER A 546 -0.45 25.03 -50.42
C SER A 546 -1.39 25.46 -49.28
N PRO A 547 -0.88 26.05 -48.18
CA PRO A 547 -1.72 26.59 -47.11
C PRO A 547 -2.74 27.64 -47.58
N GLU A 548 -2.41 28.40 -48.64
CA GLU A 548 -3.34 29.30 -49.31
C GLU A 548 -4.48 28.55 -50.00
N THR A 549 -4.18 27.47 -50.71
CA THR A 549 -5.19 26.63 -51.34
C THR A 549 -6.10 26.02 -50.27
N ILE A 550 -5.52 25.45 -49.21
CA ILE A 550 -6.23 24.85 -48.06
C ILE A 550 -7.26 25.83 -47.47
N TYR A 551 -6.88 27.09 -47.32
CA TYR A 551 -7.73 28.10 -46.70
C TYR A 551 -8.78 28.70 -47.66
N ASN A 552 -8.42 28.92 -48.93
CA ASN A 552 -9.21 29.72 -49.86
C ASN A 552 -10.19 28.93 -50.71
N GLU A 553 -9.90 27.65 -51.00
CA GLU A 553 -10.58 26.87 -52.04
C GLU A 553 -11.36 25.69 -51.46
N ASN A 554 -12.39 25.27 -52.19
CA ASN A 554 -13.07 23.98 -51.97
C ASN A 554 -12.51 23.03 -53.02
N ILE A 555 -11.79 22.01 -52.60
CA ILE A 555 -11.22 21.01 -53.51
C ILE A 555 -12.19 19.85 -53.73
N SER A 556 -12.28 19.37 -54.97
CA SER A 556 -12.91 18.10 -55.32
C SER A 556 -11.88 16.99 -55.58
N ILE A 557 -12.31 15.72 -55.54
CA ILE A 557 -11.44 14.55 -55.82
C ILE A 557 -10.72 14.71 -57.16
N ASP A 558 -11.43 15.25 -58.17
CA ASP A 558 -10.92 15.41 -59.53
C ASP A 558 -9.78 16.45 -59.64
N GLN A 559 -9.70 17.38 -58.68
CA GLN A 559 -8.66 18.41 -58.62
C GLN A 559 -7.41 17.95 -57.85
N LEU A 560 -7.47 16.81 -57.15
CA LEU A 560 -6.30 16.20 -56.52
C LEU A 560 -5.52 15.40 -57.57
N SER A 561 -4.63 16.07 -58.30
CA SER A 561 -3.62 15.42 -59.12
C SER A 561 -2.51 14.88 -58.21
N LEU A 562 -2.59 13.60 -57.88
CA LEU A 562 -1.48 12.85 -57.31
C LEU A 562 -0.65 12.37 -58.51
N GLU A 563 0.43 13.08 -58.82
CA GLU A 563 1.43 12.60 -59.80
C GLU A 563 2.32 11.51 -59.20
#